data_AF-A0A7W0LQI7-F1
#
_entry.id   AF-A0A7W0LQI7-F1
#
_cell.length_a   1.000
_cell.length_b   1.000
_cell.length_c   1.000
_cell.angle_alpha   90.00
_cell.angle_beta   90.00
_cell.angle_gamma   90.00
#
_symmetry.space_group_name_H-M   'P 1'
#
loop_
_entity.id
_entity.type
_entity.pdbx_description
1 polymer ?
#
loop_
_entity_poly.entity_id
_entity_poly.type
_entity_poly.pdbx_seq_one_letter_code
_entity_poly.pdbx_strand_id
1 'polypeptide(L)'
;VSAAWSRIEPPDQLGIFLGSLVWTGRELLRFGLSSSDNTVALAAVYNPATARWRRGAEVPLPPTDAFNGTPGSQSVAWTGDQLIAFAGALGQGMDPGPTAMLAYDAQADRWQRLPDAPTSGYHPDLVWAGDRVLLRADRLYELPLTGG
;
A
#
# COMPACT_ATOMS: atom_id res chain seq x y z
N VAL A 1 21.61 -20.89 15.52
CA VAL A 1 20.97 -20.60 14.21
C VAL A 1 21.94 -19.72 13.43
N SER A 2 22.46 -20.17 12.28
CA SER A 2 23.23 -19.29 11.38
C SER A 2 22.28 -18.71 10.35
N ALA A 3 22.25 -17.37 10.25
CA ALA A 3 21.45 -16.64 9.27
C ALA A 3 22.39 -15.83 8.37
N ALA A 4 22.10 -15.82 7.07
CA ALA A 4 22.82 -15.02 6.09
C ALA A 4 21.82 -14.29 5.20
N TRP A 5 22.14 -13.03 4.89
CA TRP A 5 21.37 -12.22 3.96
C TRP A 5 21.68 -12.60 2.52
N SER A 6 20.65 -12.64 1.67
CA SER A 6 20.80 -12.72 0.21
C SER A 6 20.02 -11.60 -0.46
N ARG A 7 20.51 -11.15 -1.62
CA ARG A 7 19.88 -10.09 -2.41
C ARG A 7 18.81 -10.71 -3.32
N ILE A 8 17.61 -10.13 -3.29
CA ILE A 8 16.60 -10.28 -4.34
C ILE A 8 16.67 -9.00 -5.17
N GLU A 9 16.81 -9.12 -6.50
CA GLU A 9 16.84 -7.93 -7.34
C GLU A 9 15.49 -7.20 -7.25
N PRO A 10 15.50 -5.89 -6.90
CA PRO A 10 14.29 -5.10 -6.83
C PRO A 10 13.67 -4.94 -8.22
N PRO A 11 12.37 -4.60 -8.31
CA PRO A 11 11.72 -4.35 -9.58
C PRO A 11 12.11 -2.97 -10.11
N ASP A 12 13.40 -2.70 -10.33
CA ASP A 12 13.88 -1.41 -10.84
C ASP A 12 13.20 -1.06 -12.17
N GLN A 13 12.87 -2.09 -12.97
CA GLN A 13 12.09 -1.97 -14.21
C GLN A 13 10.65 -1.47 -14.02
N LEU A 14 10.06 -1.62 -12.83
CA LEU A 14 8.70 -1.16 -12.55
C LEU A 14 8.67 0.30 -12.10
N GLY A 15 9.83 0.92 -11.86
CA GLY A 15 9.93 2.32 -11.48
C GLY A 15 9.13 2.64 -10.23
N ILE A 16 9.18 1.78 -9.21
CA ILE A 16 8.53 2.07 -7.92
C ILE A 16 9.62 2.48 -6.93
N PHE A 17 9.58 3.71 -6.41
CA PHE A 17 10.54 4.24 -5.44
C PHE A 17 9.77 4.67 -4.18
N LEU A 18 10.24 4.27 -2.99
CA LEU A 18 9.44 4.27 -1.74
C LEU A 18 8.26 3.28 -1.79
N GLY A 19 7.82 2.81 -0.62
CA GLY A 19 6.70 1.89 -0.51
C GLY A 19 6.87 0.82 0.55
N SER A 20 5.78 0.10 0.78
CA SER A 20 5.64 -0.91 1.82
C SER A 20 5.27 -2.26 1.22
N LEU A 21 5.60 -3.32 1.94
CA LEU A 21 5.50 -4.70 1.47
C LEU A 21 4.65 -5.55 2.40
N VAL A 22 3.85 -6.45 1.84
CA VAL A 22 3.20 -7.54 2.58
C VAL A 22 3.48 -8.89 1.94
N TRP A 23 3.52 -9.93 2.76
CA TRP A 23 3.59 -11.32 2.31
C TRP A 23 2.20 -11.94 2.35
N THR A 24 1.73 -12.47 1.21
CA THR A 24 0.40 -13.10 1.13
C THR A 24 0.37 -14.54 1.66
N GLY A 25 1.52 -15.10 2.02
CA GLY A 25 1.72 -16.55 2.19
C GLY A 25 2.35 -17.21 0.97
N ARG A 26 2.29 -16.59 -0.21
CA ARG A 26 2.83 -17.14 -1.48
C ARG A 26 3.55 -16.12 -2.37
N GLU A 27 3.13 -14.87 -2.32
CA GLU A 27 3.64 -13.79 -3.16
C GLU A 27 3.92 -12.57 -2.27
N LEU A 28 4.92 -11.78 -2.65
CA LEU A 28 5.21 -10.51 -1.99
C LEU A 28 4.54 -9.40 -2.80
N LEU A 29 3.70 -8.60 -2.15
CA LEU A 29 3.04 -7.46 -2.75
C LEU A 29 3.72 -6.19 -2.26
N ARG A 30 4.09 -5.32 -3.18
CA ARG A 30 4.63 -3.99 -2.90
C ARG A 30 3.63 -2.94 -3.30
N PHE A 31 3.32 -2.02 -2.41
CA PHE A 31 2.57 -0.80 -2.72
C PHE A 31 3.52 0.39 -2.58
N GLY A 32 3.54 1.30 -3.56
CA GLY A 32 4.57 2.33 -3.64
C GLY A 32 4.26 3.47 -4.59
N LEU A 33 5.20 4.40 -4.65
CA LEU A 33 5.23 5.58 -5.53
C LEU A 33 5.85 5.22 -6.88
N SER A 34 5.24 5.64 -7.99
CA SER A 34 5.83 5.42 -9.32
C SER A 34 6.73 6.59 -9.75
N SER A 35 7.95 6.29 -10.20
CA SER A 35 8.97 7.24 -10.69
C SER A 35 8.69 7.78 -12.08
N SER A 36 7.76 7.18 -12.83
CA SER A 36 7.43 7.65 -14.19
C SER A 36 6.54 8.88 -14.18
N ASP A 37 5.68 9.02 -13.19
CA ASP A 37 4.66 10.07 -13.14
C ASP A 37 4.49 10.68 -11.73
N ASN A 38 5.32 10.28 -10.75
CA ASN A 38 5.23 10.68 -9.34
C ASN A 38 3.85 10.41 -8.71
N THR A 39 3.09 9.46 -9.24
CA THR A 39 1.76 9.10 -8.72
C THR A 39 1.83 7.97 -7.70
N VAL A 40 0.83 7.93 -6.81
CA VAL A 40 0.52 6.74 -5.98
C VAL A 40 0.15 5.60 -6.92
N ALA A 41 1.09 4.73 -7.27
CA ALA A 41 0.80 3.62 -8.16
C ALA A 41 1.86 2.52 -8.04
N LEU A 42 1.48 1.42 -7.38
CA LEU A 42 1.33 0.08 -7.98
C LEU A 42 1.54 -1.04 -6.98
N ALA A 43 0.71 -2.08 -7.08
CA ALA A 43 1.01 -3.40 -6.58
C ALA A 43 2.09 -4.04 -7.48
N ALA A 44 3.37 -4.01 -7.11
CA ALA A 44 4.34 -4.93 -7.71
C ALA A 44 4.24 -6.28 -7.02
N VAL A 45 4.08 -7.34 -7.80
CA VAL A 45 3.90 -8.70 -7.28
C VAL A 45 5.15 -9.51 -7.58
N TYR A 46 5.83 -9.99 -6.54
CA TYR A 46 6.96 -10.89 -6.67
C TYR A 46 6.54 -12.32 -6.38
N ASN A 47 6.81 -13.19 -7.35
CA ASN A 47 6.65 -14.63 -7.21
C ASN A 47 8.02 -15.26 -6.94
N PRO A 48 8.28 -15.75 -5.71
CA PRO A 48 9.57 -16.35 -5.36
C PRO A 48 9.84 -17.68 -6.08
N ALA A 49 8.81 -18.40 -6.54
CA ALA A 49 9.00 -19.65 -7.27
C ALA A 49 9.63 -19.44 -8.66
N THR A 50 9.43 -18.26 -9.24
CA THR A 50 10.00 -17.90 -10.55
C THR A 50 11.06 -16.80 -10.45
N ALA A 51 11.28 -16.25 -9.26
CA ALA A 51 12.12 -15.08 -9.00
C ALA A 51 11.80 -13.89 -9.91
N ARG A 52 10.51 -13.69 -10.21
CA ARG A 52 10.04 -12.65 -11.14
C ARG A 52 9.08 -11.70 -10.47
N TRP A 53 9.24 -10.42 -10.80
CA TRP A 53 8.30 -9.37 -10.52
C TRP A 53 7.34 -9.22 -11.71
N ARG A 54 6.09 -8.88 -11.41
CA ARG A 54 5.12 -8.40 -12.39
C ARG A 54 4.44 -7.13 -11.88
N ARG A 55 3.95 -6.33 -12.83
CA ARG A 55 3.08 -5.18 -12.57
C ARG A 55 1.67 -5.73 -12.24
N GLY A 56 1.06 -5.25 -11.17
CA GLY A 56 -0.35 -5.46 -10.86
C GLY A 56 -1.21 -4.32 -11.41
N ALA A 57 -2.47 -4.28 -11.00
CA ALA A 57 -3.42 -3.26 -11.40
C ALA A 57 -2.99 -1.87 -10.95
N GLU A 58 -3.32 -0.90 -11.80
CA GLU A 58 -3.14 0.52 -11.53
C GLU A 58 -4.11 0.96 -10.43
N VAL A 59 -3.61 1.85 -9.57
CA VAL A 59 -4.37 2.38 -8.45
C VAL A 59 -5.43 3.36 -8.97
N PRO A 60 -6.70 3.27 -8.56
CA PRO A 60 -7.77 4.12 -9.05
C PRO A 60 -7.82 5.47 -8.29
N LEU A 61 -6.69 6.16 -8.19
CA LEU A 61 -6.58 7.48 -7.57
C LEU A 61 -6.07 8.51 -8.58
N PRO A 62 -6.50 9.78 -8.47
CA PRO A 62 -5.91 10.84 -9.27
C PRO A 62 -4.41 10.97 -8.96
N PRO A 63 -3.60 11.52 -9.88
CA PRO A 63 -2.24 11.94 -9.58
C PRO A 63 -2.22 12.84 -8.34
N THR A 64 -1.52 12.41 -7.30
CA THR A 64 -1.25 13.22 -6.11
C THR A 64 0.13 13.84 -6.25
N ASP A 65 0.34 15.06 -5.75
CA ASP A 65 1.68 15.59 -5.71
C ASP A 65 2.52 14.78 -4.69
N ALA A 66 3.82 14.60 -4.96
CA ALA A 66 4.68 13.77 -4.12
C ALA A 66 4.93 14.36 -2.71
N PHE A 67 4.49 15.58 -2.42
CA PHE A 67 4.92 16.35 -1.24
C PHE A 67 3.79 16.74 -0.26
N ASN A 68 2.52 16.74 -0.66
CA ASN A 68 1.33 17.03 0.15
C ASN A 68 0.55 15.74 0.44
N GLY A 69 1.11 14.92 1.33
CA GLY A 69 0.55 13.60 1.67
C GLY A 69 1.31 12.44 1.04
N THR A 70 2.64 12.61 0.95
CA THR A 70 3.63 11.74 0.30
C THR A 70 3.24 10.27 0.33
N PRO A 71 3.31 9.56 -0.81
CA PRO A 71 3.18 8.12 -0.82
C PRO A 71 4.47 7.38 -0.40
N GLY A 72 5.26 8.02 0.47
CA GLY A 72 6.17 7.37 1.41
C GLY A 72 5.47 7.03 2.73
N SER A 73 4.38 7.74 3.07
CA SER A 73 3.54 7.56 4.27
C SER A 73 2.67 6.30 4.25
N GLN A 74 2.95 5.39 3.32
CA GLN A 74 2.07 4.30 2.99
C GLN A 74 2.28 3.16 3.97
N SER A 75 1.24 2.86 4.72
CA SER A 75 1.18 1.68 5.54
C SER A 75 0.23 0.69 4.91
N VAL A 76 0.63 -0.58 4.97
CA VAL A 76 -0.13 -1.67 4.38
C VAL A 76 -0.35 -2.77 5.42
N ALA A 77 -1.50 -3.41 5.34
CA ALA A 77 -1.83 -4.59 6.14
C ALA A 77 -2.37 -5.69 5.24
N TRP A 78 -2.04 -6.94 5.55
CA TRP A 78 -2.60 -8.11 4.86
C TRP A 78 -3.73 -8.71 5.70
N THR A 79 -4.91 -8.86 5.10
CA THR A 79 -6.09 -9.43 5.77
C THR A 79 -6.11 -10.95 5.77
N GLY A 80 -5.33 -11.57 4.87
CA GLY A 80 -5.44 -12.99 4.50
C GLY A 80 -5.79 -13.17 3.02
N ASP A 81 -6.50 -12.20 2.45
CA ASP A 81 -7.00 -12.20 1.07
C ASP A 81 -6.80 -10.86 0.34
N GLN A 82 -6.70 -9.75 1.08
CA GLN A 82 -6.58 -8.40 0.54
C GLN A 82 -5.43 -7.63 1.20
N LEU A 83 -4.76 -6.79 0.40
CA LEU A 83 -3.83 -5.78 0.90
C LEU A 83 -4.62 -4.50 1.16
N ILE A 84 -4.67 -4.04 2.41
CA ILE A 84 -5.21 -2.73 2.76
C ILE A 84 -4.10 -1.72 2.71
N ALA A 85 -4.32 -0.58 2.05
CA ALA A 85 -3.34 0.48 1.90
C ALA A 85 -3.88 1.82 2.41
N PHE A 86 -3.10 2.46 3.26
CA PHE A 86 -3.17 3.89 3.52
C PHE A 86 -2.43 4.61 2.37
N ALA A 87 -3.18 5.14 1.42
CA ALA A 87 -2.68 5.44 0.07
C ALA A 87 -2.11 6.86 -0.10
N GLY A 88 -2.28 7.73 0.89
CA GLY A 88 -1.85 9.13 0.83
C GLY A 88 -3.01 10.12 0.70
N ALA A 89 -2.71 11.38 0.93
CA ALA A 89 -3.71 12.45 0.96
C ALA A 89 -4.18 12.84 -0.45
N LEU A 90 -5.46 13.19 -0.60
CA LEU A 90 -6.07 13.50 -1.89
C LEU A 90 -6.12 15.00 -2.22
N GLY A 91 -5.86 15.86 -1.24
CA GLY A 91 -5.79 17.30 -1.41
C GLY A 91 -4.52 17.75 -2.11
N GLN A 92 -4.37 19.07 -2.27
CA GLN A 92 -3.28 19.71 -2.99
C GLN A 92 -2.86 20.98 -2.23
N GLY A 93 -1.58 21.33 -2.31
CA GLY A 93 -1.06 22.49 -1.59
C GLY A 93 -1.12 22.33 -0.07
N MET A 94 -1.34 23.43 0.65
CA MET A 94 -1.33 23.43 2.12
C MET A 94 -2.55 22.74 2.77
N ASP A 95 -3.55 22.35 1.98
CA ASP A 95 -4.70 21.57 2.46
C ASP A 95 -4.62 20.13 1.90
N PRO A 96 -4.11 19.17 2.69
CA PRO A 96 -3.95 17.80 2.23
C PRO A 96 -5.27 17.05 2.06
N GLY A 97 -6.40 17.58 2.56
CA GLY A 97 -7.69 16.90 2.46
C GLY A 97 -7.72 15.51 3.12
N PRO A 98 -8.71 14.66 2.78
CA PRO A 98 -8.81 13.31 3.32
C PRO A 98 -7.72 12.39 2.76
N THR A 99 -7.38 11.34 3.50
CA THR A 99 -6.45 10.31 3.03
C THR A 99 -7.19 9.10 2.49
N ALA A 100 -6.81 8.67 1.30
CA ALA A 100 -7.40 7.50 0.66
C ALA A 100 -7.02 6.20 1.37
N MET A 101 -8.03 5.36 1.58
CA MET A 101 -7.88 3.96 1.95
C MET A 101 -8.30 3.09 0.77
N LEU A 102 -7.50 2.06 0.49
CA LEU A 102 -7.73 1.13 -0.60
C LEU A 102 -7.59 -0.31 -0.12
N ALA A 103 -8.31 -1.23 -0.78
CA ALA A 103 -8.10 -2.66 -0.67
C ALA A 103 -7.68 -3.22 -2.04
N TYR A 104 -6.68 -4.09 -2.08
CA TYR A 104 -6.26 -4.79 -3.28
C TYR A 104 -6.51 -6.28 -3.14
N ASP A 105 -7.35 -6.80 -4.01
CA ASP A 105 -7.61 -8.23 -4.18
C ASP A 105 -6.52 -8.81 -5.09
N ALA A 106 -5.62 -9.59 -4.50
CA ALA A 106 -4.48 -10.15 -5.23
C ALA A 106 -4.88 -11.29 -6.18
N GLN A 107 -6.02 -11.94 -5.95
CA GLN A 107 -6.52 -13.01 -6.83
C GLN A 107 -7.17 -12.43 -8.09
N ALA A 108 -7.97 -11.37 -7.92
CA ALA A 108 -8.65 -10.71 -9.02
C ALA A 108 -7.82 -9.59 -9.67
N ASP A 109 -6.65 -9.25 -9.10
CA ASP A 109 -5.76 -8.18 -9.56
C ASP A 109 -6.54 -6.86 -9.73
N ARG A 110 -7.20 -6.41 -8.66
CA ARG A 110 -8.05 -5.23 -8.68
C ARG A 110 -8.03 -4.48 -7.35
N TRP A 111 -8.17 -3.17 -7.46
CA TRP A 111 -8.32 -2.27 -6.32
C TRP A 111 -9.80 -1.96 -6.05
N GLN A 112 -10.11 -1.75 -4.79
CA GLN A 112 -11.38 -1.26 -4.30
C GLN A 112 -11.15 -0.05 -3.38
N ARG A 113 -12.02 0.96 -3.50
CA ARG A 113 -12.00 2.13 -2.61
C ARG A 113 -12.68 1.79 -1.28
N LEU A 114 -12.01 2.13 -0.18
CA LEU A 114 -12.57 2.07 1.17
C LEU A 114 -12.94 3.48 1.65
N PRO A 115 -13.72 3.61 2.74
CA PRO A 115 -13.93 4.89 3.42
C PRO A 115 -12.60 5.57 3.74
N ASP A 116 -12.54 6.88 3.54
CA ASP A 116 -11.34 7.67 3.78
C ASP A 116 -10.91 7.62 5.25
N ALA A 117 -9.60 7.67 5.47
CA ALA A 117 -9.07 7.79 6.81
C ALA A 117 -9.47 9.18 7.37
N PRO A 118 -9.93 9.25 8.63
CA PRO A 118 -10.34 10.51 9.27
C PRO A 118 -9.14 11.39 9.68
N THR A 119 -7.94 11.08 9.16
CA THR A 119 -6.69 11.75 9.46
C THR A 119 -5.79 11.72 8.22
N SER A 120 -4.98 12.76 8.08
CA SER A 120 -3.78 12.76 7.26
C SER A 120 -2.56 12.49 8.13
N GLY A 121 -1.45 12.02 7.57
CA GLY A 121 -0.22 11.85 8.33
C GLY A 121 0.86 11.05 7.62
N TYR A 122 2.05 11.04 8.24
CA TYR A 122 3.22 10.30 7.77
C TYR A 122 3.36 8.97 8.53
N HIS A 123 3.54 7.87 7.80
CA HIS A 123 3.79 6.51 8.32
C HIS A 123 2.90 6.10 9.52
N PRO A 124 1.56 6.12 9.41
CA PRO A 124 0.74 5.65 10.52
C PRO A 124 0.92 4.14 10.72
N ASP A 125 0.75 3.60 11.92
CA ASP A 125 0.70 2.13 12.05
C ASP A 125 -0.65 1.65 11.49
N LEU A 126 -0.61 0.70 10.55
CA LEU A 126 -1.80 0.08 9.99
C LEU A 126 -1.75 -1.43 10.26
N VAL A 127 -2.71 -1.92 11.02
CA VAL A 127 -2.71 -3.31 11.48
C VAL A 127 -4.05 -3.96 11.15
N TRP A 128 -4.02 -5.15 10.56
CA TRP A 128 -5.19 -6.01 10.47
C TRP A 128 -5.37 -6.78 11.78
N ALA A 129 -6.53 -6.63 12.41
CA ALA A 129 -6.85 -7.27 13.69
C ALA A 129 -7.82 -8.47 13.55
N GLY A 130 -8.01 -8.97 12.33
CA GLY A 130 -8.84 -10.15 12.04
C GLY A 130 -10.23 -9.83 11.50
N ASP A 131 -10.83 -8.71 11.90
CA ASP A 131 -12.16 -8.24 11.45
C ASP A 131 -12.23 -6.72 11.19
N ARG A 132 -11.12 -6.03 11.43
CA ARG A 132 -11.01 -4.58 11.31
C ARG A 132 -9.57 -4.18 11.09
N VAL A 133 -9.41 -3.01 10.51
CA VAL A 133 -8.12 -2.34 10.42
C VAL A 133 -8.01 -1.35 11.57
N LEU A 134 -6.91 -1.41 12.30
CA LEU A 134 -6.53 -0.42 13.29
C LEU A 134 -5.53 0.54 12.66
N LEU A 135 -5.81 1.83 12.79
CA LEU A 135 -4.98 2.92 12.28
C LEU A 135 -4.51 3.76 13.46
N ARG A 136 -3.21 3.72 13.76
CA ARG A 136 -2.58 4.60 14.75
C ARG A 136 -1.91 5.78 14.05
N ALA A 137 -2.48 6.96 14.27
CA ALA A 137 -1.93 8.24 13.81
C ALA A 137 -1.85 9.23 15.00
N ASP A 138 -2.55 10.36 14.95
CA ASP A 138 -2.73 11.27 16.08
C ASP A 138 -3.56 10.60 17.20
N ARG A 139 -4.59 9.85 16.81
CA ARG A 139 -5.43 8.97 17.64
C ARG A 139 -5.35 7.52 17.15
N LEU A 140 -6.09 6.64 17.81
CA LEU A 140 -6.34 5.29 17.33
C LEU A 140 -7.73 5.26 16.69
N TYR A 141 -7.80 4.84 15.44
CA TYR A 141 -9.04 4.68 14.68
C TYR A 141 -9.21 3.21 14.31
N GLU A 142 -10.46 2.79 14.15
CA GLU A 142 -10.79 1.47 13.61
C GLU A 142 -11.69 1.59 12.38
N LEU A 143 -11.47 0.72 11.41
CA LEU A 143 -12.35 0.52 10.28
C LEU A 143 -12.75 -0.96 10.26
N PRO A 144 -13.98 -1.31 10.68
CA PRO A 144 -14.49 -2.65 10.53
C PRO A 144 -14.52 -3.03 9.05
N LEU A 145 -13.91 -4.17 8.71
CA LEU A 145 -14.00 -4.76 7.39
C LEU A 145 -14.55 -6.15 7.59
N THR A 146 -15.77 -6.39 7.12
CA THR A 146 -16.27 -7.75 7.02
C THR A 146 -15.45 -8.48 5.96
N GLY A 147 -14.45 -9.25 6.38
CA GLY A 147 -13.83 -10.25 5.52
C GLY A 147 -14.87 -11.33 5.17
N GLY A 148 -14.89 -11.76 3.91
CA GLY A 148 -15.83 -12.74 3.36
C GLY A 148 -15.69 -14.15 3.90
#